data_AF-A0A2V8JZI5-F1
#
_entry.id   AF-A0A2V8JZI5-F1
#
_cell.length_a   1.000
_cell.length_b   1.000
_cell.length_c   1.000
_cell.angle_alpha   90.00
_cell.angle_beta   90.00
_cell.angle_gamma   90.00
#
_symmetry.space_group_name_H-M   'P 1'
#
loop_
_entity.id
_entity.type
_entity.pdbx_description
1 polymer ?
#
loop_
_entity_poly.entity_id
_entity_poly.type
_entity_poly.pdbx_seq_one_letter_code
_entity_poly.pdbx_strand_id
1 'polypeptide(L)' 'MLATGNKNPQFGIYKTVCCGYEIVVTEGARFPDCPEHKRPARWELVAAIDRGRIKKKSDSEAA' A
#
# COMPACT_ATOMS: atom_id res chain seq x y z
N MET A 1 12.48 0.31 2.90
CA MET A 1 12.05 -1.10 2.91
C MET A 1 11.32 -1.38 4.22
N LEU A 2 10.14 -1.98 4.17
CA LEU A 2 9.32 -2.31 5.36
C LEU A 2 9.51 -3.79 5.68
N ALA A 3 9.33 -4.22 6.94
CA ALA A 3 9.47 -5.61 7.35
C ALA A 3 8.16 -6.14 7.95
N THR A 4 8.02 -7.46 8.06
CA THR A 4 6.93 -8.09 8.83
C THR A 4 6.73 -7.38 10.17
N GLY A 5 5.48 -7.07 10.49
CA GLY A 5 5.09 -6.44 11.75
C GLY A 5 5.19 -4.92 11.77
N ASN A 6 5.91 -4.30 10.82
CA ASN A 6 5.95 -2.83 10.68
C ASN A 6 4.59 -2.32 10.24
N LYS A 7 4.20 -1.14 10.75
CA LYS A 7 3.01 -0.45 10.27
C LYS A 7 3.28 0.17 8.91
N ASN A 8 2.29 0.06 8.03
CA ASN A 8 2.33 0.61 6.70
C ASN A 8 1.97 2.11 6.70
N PRO A 9 2.84 3.02 6.21
CA PRO A 9 2.59 4.45 6.28
C PRO A 9 1.64 5.01 5.21
N GLN A 10 1.32 4.24 4.16
CA GLN A 10 0.49 4.74 3.06
C GLN A 10 -0.29 3.60 2.38
N PHE A 11 -1.42 3.91 1.74
CA PHE A 11 -2.15 2.90 0.98
C PHE A 11 -1.43 2.57 -0.33
N GLY A 12 -1.25 1.28 -0.62
CA GLY A 12 -0.57 0.88 -1.85
C GLY A 12 -0.42 -0.63 -2.05
N ILE A 13 0.22 -0.97 -3.16
CA ILE A 13 0.62 -2.33 -3.53
C ILE A 13 2.06 -2.54 -3.10
N TYR A 14 2.31 -3.62 -2.38
CA TYR A 14 3.62 -3.99 -1.88
C TYR A 14 3.98 -5.40 -2.33
N LYS A 15 5.26 -5.62 -2.65
CA LYS A 15 5.80 -6.94 -2.99
C LYS A 15 6.80 -7.43 -1.96
N THR A 16 6.86 -8.74 -1.76
CA THR A 16 7.92 -9.35 -0.95
C THR A 16 9.25 -9.35 -1.71
N VAL A 17 10.35 -9.03 -1.01
CA VAL A 17 11.70 -9.11 -1.59
C VAL A 17 12.13 -10.56 -1.82
N CYS A 18 11.63 -11.50 -1.00
CA CYS A 18 12.07 -12.89 -1.07
C CYS A 18 11.57 -13.65 -2.30
N CYS A 19 10.37 -13.34 -2.81
CA CYS A 19 9.77 -14.10 -3.91
C CYS A 19 8.85 -13.28 -4.83
N GLY A 20 8.73 -11.97 -4.58
CA GLY A 20 7.93 -11.10 -5.43
C GLY A 20 6.41 -11.14 -5.19
N TYR A 21 5.92 -11.90 -4.20
CA TYR A 21 4.49 -11.96 -3.90
C TYR A 21 3.91 -10.57 -3.57
N GLU A 22 2.81 -10.19 -4.22
CA GLU A 22 2.19 -8.87 -4.12
C GLU A 22 0.93 -8.87 -3.24
N ILE A 23 0.75 -7.81 -2.44
CA ILE A 23 -0.46 -7.55 -1.66
C ILE A 23 -0.84 -6.07 -1.71
N VAL A 24 -2.13 -5.80 -1.54
CA VAL A 24 -2.63 -4.46 -1.24
C VAL A 24 -2.62 -4.27 0.28
N VAL A 25 -2.00 -3.21 0.77
CA VAL A 25 -1.91 -2.92 2.21
C VAL A 25 -2.50 -1.54 2.49
N THR A 26 -3.48 -1.50 3.39
CA THR A 26 -4.06 -0.26 3.92
C THR A 26 -3.08 0.49 4.79
N GLU A 27 -3.22 1.82 4.82
CA GLU A 27 -2.48 2.66 5.76
C GLU A 27 -2.77 2.21 7.20
N GLY A 28 -1.73 2.16 8.03
CA GLY A 28 -1.79 1.73 9.43
C GLY A 28 -1.79 0.21 9.65
N ALA A 29 -2.07 -0.60 8.63
CA ALA A 29 -2.01 -2.06 8.74
C ALA A 29 -0.56 -2.54 8.92
N ARG A 30 -0.39 -3.69 9.60
CA ARG A 30 0.93 -4.31 9.76
C ARG A 30 1.21 -5.26 8.61
N PHE A 31 2.46 -5.29 8.15
CA PHE A 31 2.87 -6.25 7.13
C PHE A 31 2.85 -7.69 7.68
N PRO A 32 2.24 -8.63 6.95
CA PRO A 32 2.25 -10.04 7.32
C PRO A 32 3.60 -10.69 6.97
N ASP A 33 3.75 -11.94 7.39
CA ASP A 33 4.77 -12.84 6.82
C ASP A 33 4.52 -13.10 5.34
N CYS A 34 5.56 -13.51 4.62
CA CYS A 34 5.43 -13.90 3.23
C CYS A 34 4.39 -15.03 3.10
N PRO A 35 3.30 -14.87 2.33
CA PRO A 35 2.26 -15.88 2.20
C PRO A 35 2.76 -17.19 1.60
N GLU A 36 3.74 -17.14 0.69
CA GLU A 36 4.32 -18.34 0.06
C GLU A 36 5.25 -19.10 0.99
N HIS A 37 6.17 -18.40 1.65
CA HIS A 37 7.24 -19.02 2.43
C HIS A 37 6.93 -19.13 3.93
N LYS A 38 5.79 -18.58 4.37
CA LYS A 38 5.35 -18.52 5.78
C LYS A 38 6.46 -18.06 6.74
N ARG A 39 7.24 -17.05 6.32
CA ARG A 39 8.39 -16.52 7.07
C ARG A 39 8.43 -15.00 7.05
N PRO A 40 9.15 -14.38 8.02
CA PRO A 40 9.38 -12.95 8.00
C PRO A 40 10.00 -12.48 6.69
N ALA A 41 9.43 -11.41 6.13
CA ALA A 41 9.84 -10.88 4.85
C ALA A 41 9.99 -9.37 4.88
N ARG A 42 10.79 -8.87 3.94
CA ARG A 42 10.85 -7.46 3.60
C ARG A 42 9.85 -7.17 2.49
N TRP A 43 9.22 -6.01 2.58
CA TRP A 43 8.19 -5.50 1.70
C TRP A 43 8.68 -4.22 1.04
N GLU A 44 8.49 -4.15 -0.27
CA GLU A 44 8.82 -3.00 -1.10
C GLU A 44 7.54 -2.44 -1.71
N LEU A 45 7.41 -1.11 -1.68
CA LEU A 45 6.31 -0.42 -2.33
C LEU A 45 6.48 -0.55 -3.84
N VAL A 46 5.45 -1.06 -4.52
CA VAL A 46 5.38 -1.14 -5.97
C VAL A 46 4.62 0.05 -6.54
N ALA A 47 3.45 0.33 -5.96
CA ALA A 47 2.60 1.43 -6.40
C ALA A 47 1.88 2.05 -5.20
N ALA A 48 2.05 3.36 -4.98
CA ALA A 48 1.20 4.11 -4.08
C ALA A 48 -0.18 4.27 -4.73
N ILE A 49 -1.24 4.03 -3.97
CA ILE A 49 -2.60 4.27 -4.42
C ILE A 49 -3.08 5.53 -3.71
N ASP A 50 -3.03 6.65 -4.43
CA ASP A 50 -3.63 7.89 -3.95
C ASP A 50 -5.14 7.69 -3.85
N ARG A 51 -5.67 7.87 -2.64
CA ARG A 51 -7.10 8.09 -2.43
C ARG A 51 -7.41 9.46 -3.02
N GLY A 52 -7.58 9.50 -4.34
CA GLY A 52 -7.73 10.74 -5.09
C GLY A 52 -8.66 11.69 -4.35
N ARG A 53 -8.20 12.92 -4.11
CA ARG A 53 -9.10 14.04 -3.86
C ARG A 53 -10.20 13.93 -4.90
N ILE A 54 -11.41 13.64 -4.47
CA ILE A 54 -12.58 13.94 -5.28
C ILE A 54 -12.46 15.43 -5.55
N LYS A 55 -11.97 15.82 -6.73
CA LYS A 55 -12.12 17.18 -7.23
C LYS A 55 -13.63 17.36 -7.32
N LYS A 56 -14.24 17.94 -6.28
CA LYS A 56 -15.55 18.56 -6.42
C LYS A 56 -15.39 19.50 -7.61
N LYS A 57 -16.01 19.19 -8.74
CA LYS A 57 -16.33 20.21 -9.74
C LYS A 57 -17.30 21.14 -9.04
N SER A 58 -16.78 22.16 -8.36
CA SER A 58 -17.58 23.36 -8.07
C SER A 58 -17.77 24.04 -9.41
N ASP A 59 -18.84 23.66 -10.09
CA ASP A 59 -19.42 24.50 -11.12
C ASP A 59 -20.16 25.61 -10.37
N SER A 60 -19.48 26.74 -10.19
CA SER A 60 -20.11 27.99 -9.78
C SER A 60 -20.16 28.87 -11.02
N GLU A 61 -21.35 28.91 -11.60
CA GLU A 61 -22.07 30.10 -12.05
C GLU A 61 -21.34 31.06 -13.00
N ALA A 62 -21.81 31.12 -14.25
CA ALA A 62 -21.59 32.25 -15.14
C ALA A 62 -22.94 32.78 -15.65
N ALA A 63 -23.31 33.93 -15.07
CA ALA A 63 -24.14 35.03 -15.59
C ALA A 63 -25.65 34.79 -15.85
#